data_AF-A0A2E2EIA1-F1
#
_entry.id   AF-A0A2E2EIA1-F1
#
_cell.length_a   1.000
_cell.length_b   1.000
_cell.length_c   1.000
_cell.angle_alpha   90.00
_cell.angle_beta   90.00
_cell.angle_gamma   90.00
#
_symmetry.space_group_name_H-M   'P 1'
#
loop_
_entity.id
_entity.type
_entity.pdbx_description
1 polymer ?
#
loop_
_entity_poly.entity_id
_entity_poly.type
_entity_poly.pdbx_seq_one_letter_code
_entity_poly.pdbx_strand_id
1 'polypeptide(L)'
;MEKVIAKLGKENHLNSLMNRLPFLTLIYALQCLLVYHMAKEINLGDFALYMGLSLIFLICSLFIYDKYHHILLYKDHLLVYFEPLNHHRKIYYSEIKEIITPKQECDFSSIMLILKDEKSSAVSLHFIDYPLQVKKVMEQLISQDQKEKETPSQDVA
;
A
#
# COMPACT_ATOMS: atom_id res chain seq x y z
N MET A 1 -15.78 6.02 -21.22
CA MET A 1 -15.30 5.69 -19.87
C MET A 1 -14.04 4.87 -20.02
N GLU A 2 -12.93 5.33 -19.48
CA GLU A 2 -11.69 4.53 -19.44
C GLU A 2 -11.96 3.26 -18.61
N LYS A 3 -11.65 2.10 -19.19
CA LYS A 3 -11.90 0.80 -18.54
C LYS A 3 -10.71 0.47 -17.65
N VAL A 4 -10.98 0.20 -16.37
CA VAL A 4 -9.97 -0.32 -15.43
C VAL A 4 -9.47 -1.67 -15.97
N ILE A 5 -8.15 -1.80 -16.11
CA ILE A 5 -7.50 -3.04 -16.55
C ILE A 5 -7.41 -4.00 -15.37
N ALA A 6 -6.93 -3.50 -14.24
CA ALA A 6 -6.72 -4.29 -13.04
C ALA A 6 -6.75 -3.41 -11.78
N LYS A 7 -7.04 -4.03 -10.64
CA LYS A 7 -6.88 -3.47 -9.30
C LYS A 7 -5.74 -4.22 -8.62
N LEU A 8 -4.81 -3.50 -8.00
CA LEU A 8 -3.75 -4.14 -7.22
C LEU A 8 -4.33 -4.69 -5.91
N GLY A 9 -4.05 -5.97 -5.63
CA GLY A 9 -4.44 -6.66 -4.41
C GLY A 9 -3.65 -6.20 -3.18
N LYS A 10 -4.29 -6.30 -2.01
CA LYS A 10 -3.71 -6.03 -0.69
C LYS A 10 -4.12 -7.06 0.39
N GLU A 11 -4.72 -8.16 -0.04
CA GLU A 11 -5.39 -9.13 0.83
C GLU A 11 -4.40 -9.89 1.73
N ASN A 12 -3.16 -10.10 1.26
CA ASN A 12 -2.16 -10.85 2.03
C ASN A 12 -1.68 -10.09 3.28
N HIS A 13 -1.73 -8.76 3.26
CA HIS A 13 -1.34 -7.96 4.42
C HIS A 13 -2.30 -8.16 5.61
N LEU A 14 -3.61 -8.14 5.37
CA LEU A 14 -4.61 -8.34 6.43
C LEU A 14 -4.50 -9.75 7.02
N ASN A 15 -4.32 -10.76 6.17
CA ASN A 15 -4.08 -12.14 6.61
C ASN A 15 -2.81 -12.25 7.46
N SER A 16 -1.72 -11.59 7.06
CA SER A 16 -0.48 -11.54 7.82
C SER A 16 -0.65 -10.90 9.20
N LEU A 17 -1.46 -9.83 9.30
CA LEU A 17 -1.78 -9.18 10.57
C LEU A 17 -2.59 -10.10 11.49
N MET A 18 -3.63 -10.75 10.95
CA MET A 18 -4.47 -11.70 11.70
C MET A 18 -3.64 -12.87 12.25
N ASN A 19 -2.70 -13.39 11.46
CA ASN A 19 -1.81 -14.47 11.89
C ASN A 19 -0.85 -14.05 13.04
N ARG A 20 -0.55 -12.75 13.17
CA ARG A 20 0.31 -12.21 14.24
C ARG A 20 -0.45 -11.77 15.48
N LEU A 21 -1.78 -11.72 15.43
CA LEU A 21 -2.63 -11.27 16.53
C LEU A 21 -2.39 -12.02 17.86
N PRO A 22 -2.18 -13.36 17.88
CA PRO A 22 -1.84 -14.07 19.11
C PRO A 22 -0.55 -13.57 19.75
N PHE A 23 0.47 -13.31 18.93
CA PHE A 23 1.76 -12.79 19.40
C PHE A 23 1.65 -11.35 19.90
N LEU A 24 0.89 -10.49 19.22
CA LEU A 24 0.59 -9.13 19.71
C LEU A 24 -0.15 -9.16 21.06
N THR A 25 -1.07 -10.11 21.23
CA THR A 25 -1.79 -10.31 22.49
C THR A 25 -0.85 -10.74 23.62
N LEU A 26 0.12 -11.61 23.33
CA LEU A 26 1.15 -12.01 24.29
C LEU A 26 2.03 -10.81 24.70
N ILE A 27 2.46 -9.99 23.74
CA ILE A 27 3.24 -8.77 24.03
C ILE A 27 2.43 -7.83 24.93
N TYR A 28 1.16 -7.60 24.61
CA TYR A 28 0.26 -6.77 25.42
C TYR A 28 0.16 -7.28 26.87
N ALA A 29 0.00 -8.59 27.06
CA ALA A 29 -0.05 -9.19 28.39
C ALA A 29 1.27 -9.01 29.16
N LEU A 30 2.41 -9.21 28.48
CA LEU A 30 3.74 -8.98 29.07
C LEU A 30 3.95 -7.52 29.46
N GLN A 31 3.51 -6.57 28.63
CA GLN A 31 3.57 -5.14 28.96
C GLN A 31 2.76 -4.81 30.21
N CYS A 32 1.54 -5.35 30.33
CA CYS A 32 0.73 -5.18 31.53
C CYS A 32 1.42 -5.78 32.78
N LEU A 33 2.02 -6.96 32.65
CA LEU A 33 2.75 -7.62 33.74
C LEU A 33 4.00 -6.84 34.17
N LEU A 34 4.75 -6.28 33.23
CA LEU A 34 5.91 -5.44 33.51
C LEU A 34 5.50 -4.18 34.26
N VAL A 35 4.44 -3.49 33.82
CA VAL A 35 3.92 -2.30 34.51
C VAL A 35 3.45 -2.63 35.92
N TYR A 36 2.74 -3.74 36.10
CA TYR A 36 2.30 -4.21 37.42
C TYR A 36 3.47 -4.39 38.41
N HIS A 37 4.60 -4.93 37.96
CA HIS A 37 5.75 -5.18 38.82
C HIS A 37 6.70 -3.98 38.98
N MET A 38 6.89 -3.17 37.92
CA MET A 38 7.95 -2.17 37.87
C MET A 38 7.46 -0.75 38.12
N ALA A 39 6.16 -0.46 37.91
CA ALA A 39 5.62 0.90 37.94
C ALA A 39 4.38 0.98 38.84
N LYS A 40 4.59 0.82 40.16
CA LYS A 40 3.52 0.83 41.17
C LYS A 40 2.70 2.13 41.25
N GLU A 41 3.24 3.23 40.72
CA GLU A 41 2.57 4.53 40.67
C GLU A 41 1.55 4.64 39.53
N ILE A 42 1.61 3.72 38.55
CA ILE A 42 0.70 3.72 37.40
C ILE A 42 -0.55 2.92 37.74
N ASN A 43 -1.74 3.50 37.48
CA ASN A 43 -2.98 2.74 37.52
C ASN A 43 -2.98 1.70 36.39
N LEU A 44 -2.85 0.43 36.75
CA LEU A 44 -2.80 -0.69 35.80
C LEU A 44 -4.06 -0.77 34.93
N GLY A 45 -5.23 -0.47 35.49
CA GLY A 45 -6.49 -0.51 34.77
C GLY A 45 -6.54 0.52 33.64
N ASP A 46 -6.14 1.75 33.93
CA ASP A 46 -6.09 2.83 32.94
C ASP A 46 -5.05 2.53 31.85
N PHE A 47 -3.86 2.05 32.25
CA PHE A 47 -2.82 1.66 31.31
C PHE A 47 -3.29 0.57 30.33
N ALA A 48 -3.88 -0.51 30.86
CA ALA A 48 -4.41 -1.59 30.06
C ALA A 48 -5.51 -1.09 29.09
N LEU A 49 -6.41 -0.22 29.57
CA LEU A 49 -7.46 0.38 28.75
C LEU A 49 -6.88 1.19 27.59
N TYR A 50 -5.92 2.09 27.85
CA TYR A 50 -5.31 2.91 26.80
C TYR A 50 -4.55 2.09 25.77
N MET A 51 -3.82 1.06 26.21
CA MET A 51 -3.12 0.14 25.33
C MET A 51 -4.09 -0.67 24.47
N GLY A 52 -5.18 -1.17 25.06
CA GLY A 52 -6.23 -1.89 24.35
C GLY A 52 -6.93 -1.01 23.32
N LEU A 53 -7.32 0.21 23.70
CA LEU A 53 -7.92 1.19 22.77
C LEU A 53 -6.97 1.55 21.63
N SER A 54 -5.68 1.73 21.91
CA SER A 54 -4.66 2.01 20.88
C SER A 54 -4.51 0.85 19.90
N LEU A 55 -4.55 -0.39 20.39
CA LEU A 55 -4.52 -1.58 19.54
C LEU A 55 -5.77 -1.67 18.66
N ILE A 56 -6.97 -1.48 19.23
CA ILE A 56 -8.22 -1.46 18.46
C ILE A 56 -8.16 -0.38 17.39
N PHE A 57 -7.73 0.84 17.75
CA PHE A 57 -7.58 1.95 16.81
C PHE A 57 -6.63 1.61 15.67
N LEU A 58 -5.49 0.96 15.95
CA LEU A 58 -4.55 0.51 14.94
C LEU A 58 -5.20 -0.51 13.98
N ILE A 59 -5.86 -1.54 14.50
CA ILE A 59 -6.52 -2.56 13.68
C ILE A 59 -7.62 -1.93 12.81
N CYS A 60 -8.46 -1.05 13.38
CA CYS A 60 -9.48 -0.32 12.62
C CYS A 60 -8.87 0.56 11.52
N SER A 61 -7.78 1.27 11.82
CA SER A 61 -7.09 2.12 10.83
C SER A 61 -6.53 1.31 9.68
N LEU A 62 -5.92 0.16 9.97
CA LEU A 62 -5.41 -0.76 8.95
C LEU A 62 -6.55 -1.36 8.11
N PHE A 63 -7.67 -1.71 8.73
CA PHE A 63 -8.86 -2.18 8.01
C PHE A 63 -9.45 -1.12 7.08
N ILE A 64 -9.58 0.13 7.55
CA ILE A 64 -10.05 1.26 6.73
C ILE A 64 -9.07 1.50 5.57
N TYR A 65 -7.78 1.51 5.85
CA TYR A 65 -6.76 1.67 4.83
C TYR A 65 -6.88 0.58 3.77
N ASP A 66 -6.94 -0.69 4.16
CA ASP A 66 -7.03 -1.82 3.25
C ASP A 66 -8.32 -1.78 2.40
N LYS A 67 -9.46 -1.55 3.06
CA LYS A 67 -10.77 -1.55 2.41
C LYS A 67 -10.94 -0.42 1.41
N TYR A 68 -10.41 0.77 1.68
CA TYR A 68 -10.74 1.97 0.91
C TYR A 68 -9.55 2.62 0.18
N HIS A 69 -8.33 2.11 0.36
CA HIS A 69 -7.17 2.54 -0.43
C HIS A 69 -7.03 1.67 -1.68
N HIS A 70 -7.55 2.16 -2.80
CA HIS A 70 -7.50 1.48 -4.08
C HIS A 70 -6.34 1.95 -4.94
N ILE A 71 -5.71 1.01 -5.63
CA ILE A 71 -4.75 1.31 -6.68
C ILE A 71 -5.25 0.63 -7.95
N LEU A 72 -5.66 1.46 -8.90
CA LEU A 72 -6.28 1.04 -10.15
C LEU A 72 -5.31 1.29 -11.30
N LEU A 73 -5.16 0.29 -12.17
CA LEU A 73 -4.36 0.37 -13.38
C LEU A 73 -5.29 0.63 -14.57
N TYR A 74 -4.98 1.68 -15.32
CA TYR A 74 -5.59 2.02 -16.60
C TYR A 74 -4.56 1.80 -17.71
N LYS A 75 -4.91 2.12 -18.96
CA LYS A 75 -4.01 1.94 -20.11
C LYS A 75 -2.85 2.94 -20.12
N ASP A 76 -3.15 4.19 -19.75
CA ASP A 76 -2.25 5.34 -19.83
C ASP A 76 -1.71 5.78 -18.46
N HIS A 77 -2.37 5.37 -17.37
CA HIS A 77 -2.07 5.87 -16.04
C HIS A 77 -2.38 4.88 -14.92
N LEU A 78 -1.82 5.17 -13.76
CA LEU A 78 -2.14 4.56 -12.47
C LEU A 78 -2.92 5.57 -11.63
N LEU A 79 -4.01 5.12 -11.02
CA LEU A 79 -4.82 5.92 -10.12
C LEU A 79 -4.72 5.37 -8.69
N VAL A 80 -4.16 6.17 -7.79
CA VAL A 80 -4.21 5.91 -6.35
C VAL A 80 -5.41 6.67 -5.80
N TYR A 81 -6.35 5.97 -5.18
CA TYR A 81 -7.57 6.55 -4.64
C TYR A 81 -7.79 6.12 -3.20
N PHE A 82 -8.09 7.07 -2.33
CA PHE A 82 -8.51 6.84 -0.95
C PHE A 82 -9.90 7.43 -0.73
N GLU A 83 -10.91 6.54 -0.71
CA GLU A 83 -12.33 6.89 -0.66
C GLU A 83 -12.74 7.77 0.54
N PRO A 84 -12.29 7.52 1.79
CA PRO A 84 -12.83 8.21 2.96
C PRO A 84 -12.51 9.71 2.98
N LEU A 85 -11.42 10.12 2.31
CA LEU A 85 -11.01 11.51 2.19
C LEU A 85 -11.20 12.06 0.78
N ASN A 86 -11.79 11.26 -0.12
CA ASN A 86 -11.90 11.54 -1.55
C ASN A 86 -10.56 11.99 -2.19
N HIS A 87 -9.45 11.51 -1.64
CA HIS A 87 -8.13 11.89 -2.09
C HIS A 87 -7.73 10.97 -3.24
N HIS A 88 -7.38 11.55 -4.39
CA HIS A 88 -6.91 10.79 -5.54
C HIS A 88 -5.63 11.40 -6.10
N ARG A 89 -4.76 10.53 -6.60
CA ARG A 89 -3.54 10.90 -7.31
C ARG A 89 -3.46 10.08 -8.59
N LYS A 90 -3.51 10.77 -9.73
CA LYS A 90 -3.26 10.21 -11.06
C LYS A 90 -1.76 10.30 -11.35
N ILE A 91 -1.15 9.20 -11.79
CA ILE A 91 0.27 9.12 -12.16
C ILE A 91 0.34 8.53 -13.56
N TYR A 92 0.86 9.28 -14.52
CA TYR A 92 0.96 8.79 -15.90
C TYR A 92 2.17 7.87 -16.06
N TYR A 93 2.03 6.84 -16.89
CA TYR A 93 3.15 5.91 -17.14
C TYR A 93 4.36 6.60 -17.78
N SER A 94 4.13 7.65 -18.56
CA SER A 94 5.18 8.49 -19.14
C SER A 94 6.02 9.22 -18.09
N GLU A 95 5.50 9.47 -16.90
CA GLU A 95 6.17 10.15 -15.79
C GLU A 95 7.04 9.20 -14.96
N ILE A 96 6.82 7.88 -15.06
CA ILE A 96 7.55 6.89 -14.29
C ILE A 96 8.92 6.66 -14.93
N LYS A 97 9.99 6.90 -14.15
CA LYS A 97 11.38 6.64 -14.53
C LYS A 97 11.78 5.22 -14.19
N GLU A 98 11.49 4.80 -12.95
CA GLU A 98 11.93 3.52 -12.42
C GLU A 98 10.90 2.98 -11.41
N ILE A 99 10.77 1.66 -11.37
CA ILE A 99 9.96 0.93 -10.39
C ILE A 99 10.89 0.08 -9.52
N ILE A 100 10.99 0.44 -8.25
CA ILE A 100 11.80 -0.28 -7.25
C ILE A 100 10.88 -1.22 -6.48
N THR A 101 11.31 -2.48 -6.40
CA THR A 101 10.62 -3.57 -5.69
C THR A 101 11.64 -4.36 -4.87
N PRO A 102 11.18 -5.22 -3.93
CA PRO A 102 12.05 -6.20 -3.29
C PRO A 102 12.82 -7.06 -4.30
N LYS A 103 14.01 -7.54 -3.93
CA LYS A 103 14.84 -8.40 -4.79
C LYS A 103 14.28 -9.81 -4.95
N GLN A 104 13.45 -10.26 -4.01
CA GLN A 104 12.85 -11.59 -3.96
C GLN A 104 11.34 -11.46 -3.86
N GLU A 105 10.62 -12.45 -4.40
CA GLU A 105 9.16 -12.49 -4.32
C GLU A 105 8.74 -12.68 -2.85
N CYS A 106 7.68 -11.98 -2.47
CA CYS A 106 7.07 -12.07 -1.15
C CYS A 106 5.56 -11.86 -1.26
N ASP A 107 4.82 -12.30 -0.25
CA ASP A 107 3.35 -12.26 -0.29
C ASP A 107 2.81 -10.84 -0.44
N PHE A 108 3.46 -9.87 0.22
CA PHE A 108 3.19 -8.44 0.08
C PHE A 108 4.42 -7.58 0.39
N SER A 109 4.54 -6.42 -0.24
CA SER A 109 5.55 -5.41 0.11
C SER A 109 5.16 -4.02 -0.37
N SER A 110 6.10 -3.08 -0.30
CA SER A 110 5.95 -1.77 -0.92
C SER A 110 6.60 -1.75 -2.31
N ILE A 111 5.99 -1.01 -3.23
CA ILE A 111 6.56 -0.66 -4.53
C ILE A 111 6.84 0.84 -4.52
N MET A 112 8.02 1.25 -4.94
CA MET A 112 8.39 2.66 -5.02
C MET A 112 8.52 3.08 -6.49
N LEU A 113 7.75 4.08 -6.88
CA LEU A 113 7.78 4.68 -8.20
C LEU A 113 8.67 5.93 -8.15
N ILE A 114 9.77 5.91 -8.89
CA ILE A 114 10.61 7.08 -9.09
C ILE A 114 10.08 7.82 -10.31
N LEU A 115 9.67 9.08 -10.14
CA LEU A 115 9.16 9.92 -11.23
C LEU A 115 10.30 10.67 -11.93
N LYS A 116 10.10 11.02 -13.21
CA LYS A 116 11.11 11.69 -14.07
C LYS A 116 11.36 13.15 -13.72
N ASP A 117 10.43 13.80 -13.04
CA ASP A 117 10.49 15.24 -12.79
C ASP A 117 11.63 15.63 -11.84
N GLU A 118 12.26 16.80 -12.05
CA GLU A 118 13.55 17.20 -11.43
C GLU A 118 13.53 17.23 -9.89
N LYS A 119 12.34 17.31 -9.27
CA LYS A 119 12.15 17.21 -7.81
C LYS A 119 12.12 15.79 -7.26
N SER A 120 12.41 14.76 -8.07
CA SER A 120 12.60 13.36 -7.63
C SER A 120 11.55 12.87 -6.62
N SER A 121 10.29 13.20 -6.83
CA SER A 121 9.23 12.79 -5.91
C SER A 121 9.00 11.29 -6.08
N ALA A 122 9.52 10.51 -5.13
CA ALA A 122 9.22 9.09 -5.02
C ALA A 122 7.77 8.91 -4.54
N VAL A 123 7.04 7.99 -5.16
CA VAL A 123 5.70 7.59 -4.70
C VAL A 123 5.78 6.16 -4.20
N SER A 124 5.56 5.99 -2.89
CA SER A 124 5.51 4.67 -2.28
C SER A 124 4.08 4.14 -2.27
N LEU A 125 3.89 3.01 -2.92
CA LEU A 125 2.67 2.22 -2.88
C LEU A 125 2.87 1.11 -1.85
N HIS A 126 2.15 1.17 -0.74
CA HIS A 126 2.31 0.24 0.38
C HIS A 126 1.31 -0.92 0.31
N PHE A 127 1.76 -2.06 0.85
CA PHE A 127 0.97 -3.29 1.01
C PHE A 127 0.44 -3.86 -0.30
N ILE A 128 1.30 -3.91 -1.31
CA ILE A 128 1.01 -4.51 -2.61
C ILE A 128 1.29 -6.00 -2.55
N ASP A 129 0.30 -6.81 -2.90
CA ASP A 129 0.46 -8.25 -3.03
C ASP A 129 1.35 -8.60 -4.24
N TYR A 130 2.26 -9.55 -4.07
CA TYR A 130 3.16 -10.04 -5.13
C TYR A 130 3.85 -8.91 -5.92
N PRO A 131 4.66 -8.07 -5.24
CA PRO A 131 5.16 -6.81 -5.80
C PRO A 131 6.00 -6.99 -7.07
N LEU A 132 6.71 -8.10 -7.22
CA LEU A 132 7.50 -8.37 -8.44
C LEU A 132 6.60 -8.70 -9.64
N GLN A 133 5.49 -9.41 -9.43
CA GLN A 133 4.52 -9.67 -10.49
C GLN A 133 3.84 -8.37 -10.93
N VAL A 134 3.45 -7.54 -9.97
CA VAL A 134 2.87 -6.22 -10.24
C VAL A 134 3.84 -5.35 -11.04
N LYS A 135 5.13 -5.33 -10.68
CA LYS A 135 6.16 -4.61 -11.44
C LYS A 135 6.20 -5.06 -12.89
N LYS A 136 6.21 -6.37 -13.17
CA LYS A 136 6.21 -6.91 -14.55
C LYS A 136 5.00 -6.41 -15.35
N VAL A 137 3.82 -6.42 -14.74
CA VAL A 137 2.59 -5.91 -15.38
C VAL A 137 2.70 -4.40 -15.66
N MET A 138 3.18 -3.62 -14.69
CA MET A 138 3.37 -2.18 -14.87
C MET A 138 4.39 -1.85 -15.96
N GLU A 139 5.52 -2.57 -16.02
CA GLU A 139 6.54 -2.40 -17.07
C GLU A 139 5.99 -2.72 -18.47
N GLN A 140 5.12 -3.73 -18.59
CA GLN A 140 4.43 -4.05 -19.84
C GLN A 140 3.50 -2.91 -20.26
N LEU A 141 2.72 -2.37 -19.33
CA LEU A 141 1.82 -1.23 -19.59
C LEU A 141 2.59 0.03 -20.00
N ILE A 142 3.70 0.32 -19.31
CA ILE A 142 4.59 1.45 -19.66
C ILE A 142 5.14 1.28 -21.08
N SER A 143 5.57 0.06 -21.42
CA SER A 143 6.12 -0.25 -22.76
C SER A 143 5.06 -0.14 -23.85
N GLN A 144 3.81 -0.51 -23.57
CA GLN A 144 2.69 -0.37 -24.51
C GLN A 144 2.31 1.10 -24.74
N ASP A 145 2.20 1.89 -23.67
CA ASP A 145 1.93 3.34 -23.74
C ASP A 145 2.97 4.09 -24.58
N GLN A 146 4.26 3.70 -24.47
CA GLN A 146 5.33 4.29 -25.29
C GLN A 146 5.20 3.94 -26.77
N LYS A 147 4.91 2.67 -27.11
CA LYS A 147 4.74 2.23 -28.50
C LYS A 147 3.53 2.88 -29.19
N GLU A 148 2.42 3.05 -28.47
CA GLU A 148 1.24 3.73 -28.99
C GLU A 148 1.51 5.21 -29.29
N LYS A 149 2.39 5.87 -28.52
CA LYS A 149 2.81 7.26 -28.76
C LYS A 149 3.82 7.40 -29.90
N GLU A 150 4.63 6.38 -30.16
CA GLU A 150 5.62 6.37 -31.25
C GLU A 150 5.03 6.00 -32.61
N THR A 151 3.84 5.41 -32.66
CA THR A 151 3.15 5.10 -33.91
C THR A 151 2.23 6.29 -34.23
N PRO A 152 2.64 7.25 -35.10
CA PRO A 152 1.76 8.34 -35.47
C PRO A 152 0.59 7.73 -36.22
N SER A 153 -0.61 8.22 -35.97
CA SER A 153 -1.81 7.93 -36.76
C SER A 153 -1.55 8.24 -38.24
N GLN A 154 -1.01 7.27 -38.97
CA GLN A 154 -1.06 7.21 -40.42
C GLN A 154 -2.47 6.78 -40.78
N ASP A 155 -3.45 7.67 -40.62
CA ASP A 155 -4.79 7.57 -41.19
C ASP A 155 -5.55 8.85 -40.82
N VAL A 156 -5.43 9.88 -41.65
CA VAL A 156 -6.54 10.49 -42.42
C VAL A 156 -5.85 11.42 -43.45
N ALA A 157 -5.73 10.92 -44.68
CA ALA A 157 -5.56 11.74 -45.88
C ALA A 157 -6.93 12.01 -46.50
#